data_AF-A0A3D4FCJ8-F1
#
_entry.id   AF-A0A3D4FCJ8-F1
#
_cell.length_a   1.000
_cell.length_b   1.000
_cell.length_c   1.000
_cell.angle_alpha   90.00
_cell.angle_beta   90.00
_cell.angle_gamma   90.00
#
_symmetry.space_group_name_H-M   'P 1'
#
loop_
_entity.id
_entity.type
_entity.pdbx_description
1 polymer ?
#
loop_
_entity_poly.entity_id
_entity_poly.type
_entity_poly.pdbx_seq_one_letter_code
_entity_poly.pdbx_strand_id
1 'polypeptide(L)'
;QTAETLIRENREKLDLIATSLLEVETLDGSQVEDIVKTGRWDPPQPPQESSTADASDVSQTLPQSDTEKDGPELDPGFGGASPATA
;
A
#
# COMPACT_ATOMS: atom_id res chain seq x y z
N GLN A 1 -13.80 -26.18 21.10
CA GLN A 1 -12.79 -25.10 21.03
C GLN A 1 -13.50 -23.87 20.48
N THR A 2 -13.40 -22.71 21.13
CA THR A 2 -13.97 -21.45 20.62
C THR A 2 -12.91 -20.70 19.82
N ALA A 3 -13.33 -19.78 18.95
CA ALA A 3 -12.41 -18.90 18.24
C ALA A 3 -11.53 -18.10 19.22
N GLU A 4 -12.12 -17.64 20.33
CA GLU A 4 -11.41 -16.93 21.39
C GLU A 4 -10.29 -17.78 22.01
N THR A 5 -10.55 -19.05 22.33
CA THR A 5 -9.52 -19.97 22.85
C THR A 5 -8.40 -20.16 21.84
N LEU A 6 -8.73 -20.42 20.56
CA LEU A 6 -7.74 -20.64 19.51
C LEU A 6 -6.81 -19.43 19.31
N ILE A 7 -7.38 -18.22 19.33
CA ILE A 7 -6.64 -16.96 19.21
C ILE A 7 -5.71 -16.76 20.41
N ARG A 8 -6.18 -17.04 21.64
CA ARG A 8 -5.34 -16.92 22.84
C ARG A 8 -4.20 -17.94 22.86
N GLU A 9 -4.46 -19.18 22.45
CA GLU A 9 -3.45 -20.24 22.39
C GLU A 9 -2.34 -19.93 21.36
N ASN A 10 -2.64 -19.16 20.31
CA ASN A 10 -1.69 -18.79 19.26
C ASN A 10 -1.27 -17.32 19.30
N ARG A 11 -1.39 -16.67 20.47
CA ARG A 11 -1.18 -15.23 20.61
C ARG A 11 0.21 -14.79 20.14
N GLU A 12 1.26 -15.55 20.43
CA GLU A 12 2.64 -15.24 20.00
C GLU A 12 2.77 -15.19 18.47
N LYS A 13 2.11 -16.11 17.77
CA LYS A 13 2.12 -16.15 16.30
C LYS A 13 1.34 -14.98 15.70
N LEU A 14 0.22 -14.61 16.34
CA LEU A 14 -0.56 -13.44 15.92
C LEU A 14 0.20 -12.14 16.16
N ASP A 15 0.93 -12.05 17.26
CA ASP A 15 1.80 -10.90 17.57
C ASP A 15 2.93 -10.75 16.55
N LEU A 16 3.52 -11.87 16.14
CA LEU A 16 4.51 -11.91 15.06
C LEU A 16 3.92 -11.45 13.73
N ILE A 17 2.74 -11.96 13.34
CA ILE A 17 2.05 -11.53 12.11
C ILE A 17 1.73 -10.03 12.15
N ALA A 18 1.20 -9.54 13.27
CA ALA A 18 0.84 -8.14 13.44
C ALA A 18 2.07 -7.23 13.32
N THR A 19 3.17 -7.59 13.99
CA THR A 19 4.42 -6.82 13.94
C THR A 19 5.04 -6.86 12.55
N SER A 20 5.01 -8.01 11.87
CA SER A 20 5.53 -8.16 10.51
C SER A 20 4.77 -7.26 9.52
N LEU A 21 3.45 -7.14 9.65
CA LEU A 21 2.64 -6.25 8.81
C LEU A 21 2.96 -4.76 9.01
N LEU A 22 3.54 -4.37 10.16
CA LEU A 22 4.04 -3.00 10.34
C LEU A 22 5.31 -2.73 9.52
N GLU A 23 6.09 -3.76 9.22
CA GLU A 23 7.36 -3.65 8.46
C GLU A 23 7.15 -3.75 6.95
N VAL A 24 6.30 -4.68 6.48
CA VAL A 24 6.16 -5.01 5.05
C VAL A 24 4.80 -4.70 4.44
N GLU A 25 3.89 -4.05 5.19
CA GLU A 25 2.51 -3.68 4.83
C GLU A 25 1.55 -4.86 4.55
N THR A 26 2.03 -5.90 3.88
CA THR A 26 1.25 -7.03 3.41
C THR A 26 1.99 -8.35 3.63
N LEU A 27 1.22 -9.42 3.79
CA LEU A 27 1.74 -10.79 3.83
C LEU A 27 0.90 -11.65 2.88
N ASP A 28 1.58 -12.48 2.10
CA ASP A 28 0.94 -13.52 1.30
C ASP A 28 0.44 -14.67 2.18
N GLY A 29 -0.56 -15.42 1.69
CA GLY A 29 -1.14 -16.54 2.43
C GLY A 29 -0.11 -17.60 2.83
N SER A 30 0.86 -17.90 1.96
CA SER A 30 1.94 -18.85 2.25
C SER A 30 2.88 -18.35 3.35
N GLN A 31 3.14 -17.05 3.40
CA GLN A 31 3.97 -16.44 4.45
C GLN A 31 3.29 -16.54 5.81
N VAL A 32 1.98 -16.26 5.87
CA VAL A 32 1.18 -16.44 7.09
C VAL A 32 1.14 -17.91 7.52
N GLU A 33 0.98 -18.84 6.58
CA GLU A 33 1.00 -20.28 6.84
C GLU A 33 2.34 -20.72 7.45
N ASP A 34 3.46 -20.24 6.92
CA ASP A 34 4.79 -20.54 7.44
C ASP A 34 4.99 -19.97 8.84
N ILE A 35 4.54 -18.74 9.11
CA ILE A 35 4.58 -18.16 10.47
C ILE A 35 3.76 -19.02 11.43
N VAL A 36 2.56 -19.47 11.03
CA VAL A 36 1.69 -20.27 11.91
C VAL A 36 2.27 -21.65 12.20
N LYS A 37 2.93 -22.28 11.22
CA LYS A 37 3.54 -23.61 11.36
C LYS A 37 4.87 -23.57 12.11
N THR A 38 5.73 -22.61 11.79
CA THR A 38 7.12 -22.57 12.25
C THR A 38 7.34 -21.62 13.42
N GLY A 39 6.45 -20.64 13.61
CA GLY A 39 6.63 -19.56 14.58
C GLY A 39 7.77 -18.60 14.24
N ARG A 40 8.20 -18.55 12.97
CA ARG A 40 9.30 -17.68 12.50
C ARG A 40 8.88 -16.89 11.27
N TRP A 41 9.47 -15.71 11.14
CA TRP A 41 9.34 -14.81 10.00
C TRP A 41 10.75 -14.32 9.63
N ASP A 42 11.06 -14.36 8.33
CA ASP A 42 12.29 -13.80 7.76
C ASP A 42 11.87 -12.84 6.64
N PRO A 43 11.83 -11.52 6.91
CA PRO A 43 11.36 -10.56 5.92
C PRO A 43 12.34 -10.47 4.76
N PRO A 44 11.84 -10.32 3.51
CA PRO A 44 12.72 -10.07 2.38
C PRO A 44 13.49 -8.77 2.58
N GLN A 45 14.78 -8.78 2.27
CA GLN A 45 15.62 -7.60 2.41
C GLN A 45 15.09 -6.49 1.48
N PRO A 46 14.88 -5.25 1.98
CA PRO A 46 14.44 -4.16 1.13
C PRO A 46 15.48 -3.94 0.02
N PRO A 47 15.03 -3.57 -1.20
CA PRO A 47 15.96 -3.23 -2.26
C PRO A 47 16.88 -2.12 -1.75
N GLN A 48 18.19 -2.36 -1.85
CA GLN A 48 19.20 -1.37 -1.48
C GLN A 48 18.97 -0.13 -2.34
N GLU A 49 18.60 0.99 -1.72
CA GLU A 49 18.58 2.28 -2.41
C GLU A 49 20.00 2.54 -2.90
N SER A 50 20.23 2.30 -4.19
CA SER A 50 21.48 2.66 -4.83
C SER A 50 21.52 4.19 -4.85
N SER A 51 22.16 4.78 -3.84
CA SER A 51 22.49 6.21 -3.82
C SER A 51 23.47 6.48 -4.95
N THR A 52 22.94 6.68 -6.16
CA THR A 52 23.67 7.34 -7.23
C THR A 52 23.61 8.83 -6.91
N ALA A 53 24.53 9.29 -6.07
CA ALA A 53 24.85 10.70 -5.97
C ALA A 53 25.55 11.11 -7.27
N ASP A 54 24.79 11.64 -8.22
CA ASP A 54 25.31 12.56 -9.23
C ASP A 54 24.25 13.63 -9.48
N ALA A 55 24.21 14.59 -8.56
CA ALA A 55 23.50 15.85 -8.75
C ALA A 55 24.49 16.86 -9.33
N SER A 56 24.76 16.79 -10.63
CA SER A 56 25.37 17.90 -11.37
C SER A 56 25.09 17.77 -12.87
N ASP A 57 24.34 18.76 -13.40
CA ASP A 57 24.21 19.11 -14.83
C ASP A 57 23.34 18.10 -15.66
N VAL A 58 22.25 18.42 -16.36
CA VAL A 58 21.71 19.65 -16.97
C VAL A 58 20.27 19.38 -17.45
N SER A 59 19.43 20.43 -17.37
CA SER A 59 18.25 20.78 -18.19
C SER A 59 17.61 19.79 -19.19
N GLN A 60 16.27 19.73 -19.11
CA GLN A 60 15.29 19.63 -20.22
C GLN A 60 15.33 18.31 -21.02
N THR A 61 14.30 17.46 -21.01
CA THR A 61 12.94 17.76 -21.49
C THR A 61 11.90 16.89 -20.77
N LEU A 62 10.89 17.50 -20.14
CA LEU A 62 9.66 16.76 -19.88
C LEU A 62 8.99 16.47 -21.23
N PRO A 63 8.56 15.24 -21.52
CA PRO A 63 7.63 15.01 -22.62
C PRO A 63 6.35 15.78 -22.28
N GLN A 64 5.99 16.76 -23.11
CA GLN A 64 4.64 17.30 -23.11
C GLN A 64 3.73 16.16 -23.57
N SER A 65 3.10 15.47 -22.61
CA SER A 65 1.97 14.61 -22.89
C SER A 65 0.78 15.50 -23.21
N ASP A 66 0.63 15.85 -24.48
CA ASP A 66 -0.69 16.09 -25.06
C ASP A 66 -1.47 14.78 -24.91
N THR A 67 -2.34 14.71 -23.91
CA THR A 67 -3.44 13.76 -23.89
C THR A 67 -4.66 14.53 -23.45
N GLU A 68 -5.31 15.07 -24.47
CA GLU A 68 -6.71 15.46 -24.51
C GLU A 68 -7.53 14.53 -23.62
N LYS A 69 -8.08 15.13 -22.56
CA LYS A 69 -8.89 14.44 -21.56
C LYS A 69 -10.28 14.23 -22.17
N ASP A 70 -10.43 13.17 -22.96
CA ASP A 70 -11.75 12.66 -23.33
C ASP A 70 -12.37 12.00 -22.09
N GLY A 71 -12.98 12.83 -21.24
CA GLY A 71 -13.92 12.41 -20.23
C GLY A 71 -15.32 12.42 -20.84
N PRO A 72 -16.23 11.52 -20.43
CA PRO A 72 -17.59 11.52 -20.96
C PRO A 72 -18.26 12.87 -20.70
N GLU A 73 -18.83 13.45 -21.76
CA GLU A 73 -19.49 14.75 -21.74
C GLU A 73 -20.65 14.74 -20.72
N LEU A 74 -20.52 15.54 -19.66
CA LEU A 74 -21.58 15.73 -18.68
C LEU A 74 -22.67 16.63 -19.30
N ASP A 75 -23.92 16.16 -19.30
CA ASP A 75 -25.06 16.86 -19.89
C ASP A 75 -25.15 18.33 -19.41
N PRO A 76 -25.48 19.31 -20.28
CA PRO A 76 -25.41 20.74 -19.95
C PRO A 76 -26.42 21.20 -18.88
N GLY A 77 -27.24 20.30 -18.33
CA GLY A 77 -28.22 20.61 -17.29
C GLY A 77 -27.72 20.54 -15.82
N PHE A 78 -26.49 20.08 -15.56
CA PHE A 78 -26.04 19.79 -14.18
C PHE A 78 -25.06 20.80 -13.56
N GLY A 79 -24.92 21.99 -14.15
CA GLY A 79 -24.02 23.04 -13.67
C GLY A 79 -24.75 24.18 -12.95
N GLY A 80 -25.23 23.97 -11.71
CA GLY A 80 -25.60 25.11 -10.87
C GLY A 80 -26.58 24.82 -9.74
N ALA A 81 -26.13 24.15 -8.67
CA ALA A 81 -26.73 24.40 -7.36
C ALA A 81 -25.99 25.59 -6.73
N SER A 82 -26.57 26.80 -6.80
CA SER A 82 -26.11 27.94 -6.01
C SER A 82 -26.25 27.61 -4.51
N PRO A 83 -25.27 27.95 -3.65
CA PRO A 83 -25.44 27.81 -2.21
C PRO A 83 -26.46 28.86 -1.73
N ALA A 84 -27.50 28.41 -1.02
CA ALA A 84 -28.39 29.29 -0.27
C ALA A 84 -27.60 29.91 0.90
N THR A 85 -27.36 31.22 0.84
CA THR A 85 -26.88 31.99 1.99
C THR A 85 -28.09 32.34 2.88
N ALA A 86 -27.92 32.21 4.20
CA ALA A 86 -28.92 32.40 5.24
C ALA A 86 -29.38 33.86 5.40
#